data_AF-A0A0R1PFT4-F1
#
_entry.id   AF-A0A0R1PFT4-F1
#
_cell.length_a   1.000
_cell.length_b   1.000
_cell.length_c   1.000
_cell.angle_alpha   90.00
_cell.angle_beta   90.00
_cell.angle_gamma   90.00
#
_symmetry.space_group_name_H-M   'P 1'
#
loop_
_entity.id
_entity.type
_entity.pdbx_description
1 polymer ?
#
loop_
_entity_poly.entity_id
_entity_poly.type
_entity_poly.pdbx_seq_one_letter_code
_entity_poly.pdbx_strand_id
1 'polypeptide(L)'
;MIVKLLKKPIFSLYKLTIDPKNQQAFLAEGVNNLITSYQNESGTLMMVATHEDEAGSVNYIFEMYQDDASYQIHAASPQFQHYAKLAQKVVQSKEIHKLSLERLHTSNQPLEIKGENPYFVRLLEVTVNHNNVKFLKNISKNTVANLVSSVDSNY
;
A
#
# COMPACT_ATOMS: atom_id res chain seq x y z
N MET A 1 -1.71 9.83 16.99
CA MET A 1 -0.90 8.86 17.77
C MET A 1 0.21 8.38 16.83
N ILE A 2 1.48 8.50 17.19
CA ILE A 2 2.58 8.00 16.34
C ILE A 2 2.54 6.47 16.37
N VAL A 3 2.33 5.82 15.22
CA VAL A 3 2.45 4.36 15.10
C VAL A 3 3.90 3.98 15.37
N LYS A 4 4.18 3.49 16.58
CA LYS A 4 5.51 3.01 16.95
C LYS A 4 5.66 1.57 16.46
N LEU A 5 6.40 1.40 15.37
CA LEU A 5 6.75 0.07 14.86
C LEU A 5 7.61 -0.65 15.90
N LEU A 6 7.12 -1.79 16.40
CA LEU A 6 7.83 -2.61 17.40
C LEU A 6 8.89 -3.52 16.76
N LYS A 7 8.72 -3.82 15.47
CA LYS A 7 9.59 -4.69 14.65
C LYS A 7 9.73 -4.10 13.26
N LYS A 8 10.69 -4.60 12.47
CA LYS A 8 10.75 -4.30 11.03
C LYS A 8 9.48 -4.89 10.38
N PRO A 9 8.60 -4.07 9.80
CA PRO A 9 7.37 -4.58 9.20
C PRO A 9 7.69 -5.32 7.90
N ILE A 10 6.78 -6.20 7.50
CA ILE A 10 6.72 -6.69 6.13
C ILE A 10 6.07 -5.60 5.31
N PHE A 11 6.72 -5.16 4.24
CA PHE A 11 6.16 -4.15 3.35
C PHE A 11 6.34 -4.60 1.91
N SER A 12 5.24 -4.68 1.16
CA SER A 12 5.24 -5.14 -0.22
C SER A 12 4.43 -4.20 -1.11
N LEU A 13 4.92 -4.02 -2.34
CA LEU A 13 4.17 -3.46 -3.45
C LEU A 13 3.85 -4.58 -4.43
N TYR A 14 2.58 -4.72 -4.79
CA TYR A 14 2.12 -5.56 -5.87
C TYR A 14 1.69 -4.68 -7.04
N LYS A 15 2.21 -4.97 -8.23
CA LYS A 15 1.73 -4.40 -9.48
C LYS A 15 0.95 -5.49 -10.23
N LEU A 16 -0.34 -5.27 -10.42
CA LEU A 16 -1.25 -6.23 -11.03
C LEU A 16 -1.85 -5.65 -12.31
N THR A 17 -1.72 -6.37 -13.42
CA THR A 17 -2.46 -6.04 -14.65
C THR A 17 -3.70 -6.90 -14.75
N ILE A 18 -4.85 -6.29 -15.04
CA ILE A 18 -6.13 -6.96 -15.28
C ILE A 18 -6.71 -6.52 -16.63
N ASP A 19 -7.62 -7.33 -17.17
CA ASP A 19 -8.50 -6.87 -18.25
C ASP A 19 -9.54 -5.89 -17.69
N PRO A 20 -9.70 -4.67 -18.24
CA PRO A 20 -10.68 -3.69 -17.77
C PRO A 20 -12.11 -4.22 -17.66
N LYS A 21 -12.49 -5.24 -18.44
CA LYS A 21 -13.82 -5.87 -18.33
C LYS A 21 -14.07 -6.49 -16.94
N ASN A 22 -13.00 -6.81 -16.21
CA ASN A 22 -13.07 -7.40 -14.86
C ASN A 22 -12.92 -6.34 -13.76
N GLN A 23 -12.72 -5.06 -14.10
CA GLN A 23 -12.39 -4.00 -13.15
C GLN A 23 -13.40 -3.91 -12.00
N GLN A 24 -14.71 -3.95 -12.32
CA GLN A 24 -15.74 -3.79 -11.29
C GLN A 24 -15.73 -4.93 -10.26
N ALA A 25 -15.61 -6.18 -10.72
CA ALA A 25 -15.55 -7.34 -9.85
C ALA A 25 -14.25 -7.35 -9.01
N PHE A 26 -13.13 -7.01 -9.65
CA PHE A 26 -11.83 -6.93 -8.99
C PHE A 26 -11.81 -5.84 -7.91
N LEU A 27 -12.37 -4.66 -8.20
CA LEU A 27 -12.50 -3.56 -7.25
C LEU A 27 -13.39 -3.95 -6.07
N ALA A 28 -14.54 -4.58 -6.31
CA ALA A 28 -15.46 -4.97 -5.25
C ALA A 28 -14.82 -5.96 -4.26
N GLU A 29 -14.17 -7.02 -4.75
CA GLU A 29 -13.46 -7.99 -3.90
C GLU A 29 -12.23 -7.36 -3.23
N GLY A 30 -11.50 -6.50 -3.94
CA GLY A 30 -10.34 -5.79 -3.41
C GLY A 30 -10.72 -4.87 -2.23
N VAL A 31 -11.78 -4.07 -2.38
CA VAL A 31 -12.30 -3.21 -1.30
C VAL A 31 -12.73 -4.06 -0.10
N ASN A 32 -13.47 -5.15 -0.35
CA ASN A 32 -13.89 -6.05 0.73
C ASN A 32 -12.69 -6.63 1.48
N ASN A 33 -11.68 -7.12 0.76
CA ASN A 33 -10.45 -7.65 1.35
C ASN A 33 -9.71 -6.60 2.18
N LEU A 34 -9.35 -5.46 1.59
CA LEU A 34 -8.50 -4.46 2.23
C LEU A 34 -9.15 -3.84 3.46
N ILE A 35 -10.42 -3.43 3.36
CA ILE A 35 -11.12 -2.76 4.48
C ILE A 35 -11.38 -3.74 5.62
N THR A 36 -11.88 -4.94 5.31
CA THR A 36 -12.15 -5.96 6.34
C THR A 36 -10.87 -6.39 7.05
N SER A 37 -9.77 -6.54 6.31
CA SER A 37 -8.46 -6.88 6.88
C SER A 37 -7.95 -5.77 7.80
N TYR A 38 -7.96 -4.52 7.33
CA TYR A 38 -7.50 -3.39 8.15
C TYR A 38 -8.32 -3.22 9.44
N GLN A 39 -9.63 -3.42 9.39
CA GLN A 39 -10.51 -3.24 10.56
C GLN A 39 -10.40 -4.38 11.58
N ASN A 40 -10.15 -5.61 11.13
CA ASN A 40 -10.27 -6.81 11.97
C ASN A 40 -8.95 -7.52 12.27
N GLU A 41 -7.87 -7.20 11.55
CA GLU A 41 -6.56 -7.84 11.71
C GLU A 41 -5.59 -6.84 12.35
N SER A 42 -5.39 -6.93 13.67
CA SER A 42 -4.60 -5.92 14.42
C SER A 42 -3.14 -5.76 13.93
N GLY A 43 -2.59 -6.76 13.24
CA GLY A 43 -1.24 -6.72 12.66
C GLY A 43 -1.17 -6.18 11.23
N THR A 44 -2.30 -5.80 10.63
CA THR A 44 -2.39 -5.19 9.29
C THR A 44 -2.28 -3.67 9.45
N LEU A 45 -1.11 -3.13 9.10
CA LEU A 45 -0.74 -1.73 9.38
C LEU A 45 -1.10 -0.76 8.24
N MET A 46 -1.14 -1.25 7.00
CA MET A 46 -1.49 -0.46 5.82
C MET A 46 -2.01 -1.37 4.72
N MET A 47 -3.07 -0.91 4.08
CA MET A 47 -3.72 -1.54 2.94
C MET A 47 -4.14 -0.43 1.98
N VAL A 48 -3.42 -0.25 0.88
CA VAL A 48 -3.71 0.78 -0.12
C VAL A 48 -3.76 0.14 -1.49
N ALA A 49 -4.86 0.32 -2.22
CA ALA A 49 -4.97 -0.06 -3.62
C ALA A 49 -5.30 1.17 -4.46
N THR A 50 -4.64 1.31 -5.61
CA THR A 50 -4.87 2.38 -6.59
C THR A 50 -4.56 1.88 -8.00
N HIS A 51 -4.79 2.69 -9.02
CA HIS A 51 -4.56 2.33 -10.41
C HIS A 51 -3.99 3.50 -11.23
N GLU A 52 -3.30 3.20 -12.32
CA GLU A 52 -2.61 4.21 -13.17
C GLU A 52 -3.55 5.10 -13.98
N ASP A 53 -4.69 4.55 -14.40
CA ASP A 53 -5.63 5.18 -15.34
C ASP A 53 -7.08 4.91 -14.94
N GLU A 54 -8.04 5.65 -15.50
CA GLU A 54 -9.47 5.46 -15.20
C GLU A 54 -9.98 4.05 -15.54
N ALA A 55 -9.32 3.36 -16.48
CA ALA A 55 -9.67 2.00 -16.87
C ALA A 55 -9.33 0.95 -15.80
N GLY A 56 -8.44 1.28 -14.86
CA GLY A 56 -8.03 0.37 -13.80
C GLY A 56 -7.23 -0.82 -14.32
N SER A 57 -6.55 -0.69 -15.46
CA SER A 57 -5.87 -1.82 -16.11
C SER A 57 -4.62 -2.24 -15.34
N VAL A 58 -3.88 -1.27 -14.80
CA VAL A 58 -2.68 -1.47 -13.99
C VAL A 58 -2.97 -0.97 -12.58
N ASN A 59 -2.87 -1.87 -11.62
CA ASN A 59 -3.21 -1.63 -10.21
C ASN A 59 -1.96 -1.74 -9.35
N TYR A 60 -1.79 -0.80 -8.44
CA TYR A 60 -0.75 -0.80 -7.41
C TYR A 60 -1.38 -1.05 -6.05
N ILE A 61 -0.87 -2.08 -5.36
CA ILE A 61 -1.34 -2.46 -4.02
C ILE A 61 -0.15 -2.43 -3.08
N PHE A 62 -0.26 -1.62 -2.02
CA PHE A 62 0.69 -1.56 -0.93
C PHE A 62 0.09 -2.25 0.29
N GLU A 63 0.81 -3.23 0.81
CA GLU A 63 0.44 -3.94 2.03
C GLU A 63 1.58 -3.89 3.03
N MET A 64 1.26 -3.54 4.26
CA MET A 64 2.23 -3.52 5.36
C MET A 64 1.68 -4.28 6.57
N TYR A 65 2.48 -5.22 7.07
CA TYR A 65 2.15 -6.04 8.23
C TYR A 65 3.20 -5.87 9.32
N GLN A 66 2.78 -5.98 10.57
CA GLN A 66 3.67 -5.85 11.73
C GLN A 66 4.78 -6.91 11.73
N ASP A 67 4.47 -8.15 11.36
CA ASP A 67 5.40 -9.28 11.29
C ASP A 67 4.82 -10.46 10.47
N ASP A 68 5.58 -11.56 10.37
CA ASP A 68 5.17 -12.75 9.63
C ASP A 68 3.88 -13.38 10.18
N ALA A 69 3.71 -13.42 11.50
CA ALA A 69 2.48 -13.95 12.10
C ALA A 69 1.25 -13.15 11.67
N SER A 70 1.38 -11.82 11.60
CA SER A 70 0.33 -10.93 11.11
C SER A 70 0.01 -11.19 9.64
N TYR A 71 1.03 -11.38 8.80
CA TYR A 71 0.84 -11.74 7.40
C TYR A 71 0.16 -13.11 7.23
N GLN A 72 0.51 -14.11 8.04
CA GLN A 72 -0.14 -15.43 7.96
C GLN A 72 -1.62 -15.38 8.36
N ILE A 73 -1.99 -14.54 9.34
CA ILE A 73 -3.41 -14.29 9.68
C ILE A 73 -4.14 -13.75 8.45
N HIS A 74 -3.58 -12.72 7.81
CA HIS A 74 -4.15 -12.15 6.59
C HIS A 74 -4.27 -13.19 5.47
N ALA A 75 -3.20 -13.93 5.19
CA ALA A 75 -3.16 -14.94 4.14
C ALA A 75 -4.16 -16.09 4.37
N ALA A 76 -4.50 -16.39 5.61
CA ALA A 76 -5.50 -17.41 5.96
C ALA A 76 -6.93 -16.85 6.06
N SER A 77 -7.13 -15.54 5.94
CA SER A 77 -8.41 -14.90 6.19
C SER A 77 -9.45 -15.19 5.10
N PRO A 78 -10.74 -15.31 5.44
CA PRO A 78 -11.79 -15.56 4.45
C PRO A 78 -11.82 -14.50 3.35
N GLN A 79 -11.76 -13.21 3.71
CA GLN A 79 -11.81 -12.11 2.73
C GLN A 79 -10.63 -12.13 1.76
N PHE A 80 -9.43 -12.48 2.23
CA PHE A 80 -8.28 -12.62 1.34
C PHE A 80 -8.43 -13.84 0.43
N GLN A 81 -8.93 -14.97 0.94
CA GLN A 81 -9.14 -16.17 0.12
C GLN A 81 -10.18 -15.95 -0.99
N HIS A 82 -11.25 -15.21 -0.71
CA HIS A 82 -12.23 -14.79 -1.71
C HIS A 82 -11.60 -13.91 -2.79
N TYR A 83 -10.87 -12.86 -2.38
CA TYR A 83 -10.13 -11.99 -3.29
C TYR A 83 -9.12 -12.78 -4.13
N ALA A 84 -8.29 -13.62 -3.51
CA ALA A 84 -7.25 -14.41 -4.17
C ALA A 84 -7.84 -15.35 -5.23
N LYS A 85 -9.00 -15.96 -4.95
CA LYS A 85 -9.71 -16.83 -5.91
C LYS A 85 -10.22 -16.06 -7.12
N LEU A 86 -10.71 -14.83 -6.96
CA LEU A 86 -11.06 -13.98 -8.10
C LEU A 86 -9.80 -13.52 -8.84
N ALA A 87 -8.80 -13.02 -8.11
CA ALA A 87 -7.56 -12.48 -8.67
C ALA A 87 -6.85 -13.49 -9.56
N GLN A 88 -6.79 -14.77 -9.15
CA GLN A 88 -6.23 -15.86 -9.96
C GLN A 88 -6.87 -16.00 -11.36
N LYS A 89 -8.11 -15.55 -11.54
CA LYS A 89 -8.83 -15.64 -12.82
C LYS A 89 -8.69 -14.39 -13.68
N VAL A 90 -8.54 -13.22 -13.05
CA VAL A 90 -8.67 -11.92 -13.74
C VAL A 90 -7.34 -11.18 -13.88
N VAL A 91 -6.36 -11.51 -13.04
CA VAL A 91 -5.01 -10.94 -13.10
C VAL A 91 -4.22 -11.63 -14.21
N GLN A 92 -3.79 -10.83 -15.19
CA GLN A 92 -3.00 -11.25 -16.34
C GLN A 92 -1.51 -11.26 -16.04
N SER A 93 -1.04 -10.34 -15.20
CA SER A 93 0.35 -10.27 -14.75
C SER A 93 0.43 -9.81 -13.29
N LYS A 94 1.45 -10.29 -12.58
CA LYS A 94 1.72 -9.96 -11.19
C LYS A 94 3.20 -9.76 -10.98
N GLU A 95 3.58 -8.57 -10.54
CA GLU A 95 4.91 -8.26 -10.03
C GLU A 95 4.83 -8.01 -8.53
N ILE A 96 5.84 -8.48 -7.80
CA ILE A 96 5.92 -8.35 -6.35
C ILE A 96 7.26 -7.73 -5.98
N HIS A 97 7.21 -6.57 -5.35
CA HIS A 97 8.40 -5.88 -4.85
C HIS A 97 8.37 -5.91 -3.32
N LYS A 98 9.29 -6.66 -2.73
CA LYS A 98 9.53 -6.60 -1.28
C LYS A 98 10.29 -5.32 -0.97
N LEU A 99 9.71 -4.47 -0.14
CA LEU A 99 10.25 -3.17 0.20
C LEU A 99 10.89 -3.20 1.58
N SER A 100 12.04 -2.53 1.71
CA SER A 100 12.60 -2.21 3.03
C SER A 100 12.15 -0.82 3.41
N LEU A 101 11.32 -0.71 4.45
CA LEU A 101 10.83 0.56 4.95
C LEU A 101 12.00 1.37 5.53
N GLU A 102 12.29 2.52 4.92
CA GLU A 102 13.30 3.48 5.41
C GLU A 102 12.67 4.56 6.29
N ARG A 103 11.47 5.03 5.92
CA ARG A 103 10.71 6.02 6.69
C ARG A 103 9.23 5.91 6.38
N LEU A 104 8.41 6.12 7.42
CA LEU A 104 6.97 6.24 7.33
C LEU A 104 6.53 7.50 8.07
N HIS A 105 5.69 8.30 7.45
CA HIS A 105 5.00 9.42 8.08
C HIS A 105 3.52 9.24 7.82
N THR A 106 2.73 9.38 8.89
CA THR A 106 1.28 9.34 8.83
C THR A 106 0.74 10.51 9.66
N SER A 107 -0.47 10.96 9.36
CA SER A 107 -1.16 11.87 10.27
C SER A 107 -1.57 11.12 11.54
N ASN A 108 -2.11 11.87 12.51
CA ASN A 108 -2.61 11.30 13.76
C ASN A 108 -3.97 10.60 13.62
N GLN A 109 -4.63 10.71 12.47
CA GLN A 109 -5.94 10.13 12.19
C GLN A 109 -5.80 9.03 11.14
N PRO A 110 -6.38 7.84 11.36
CA PRO A 110 -6.48 6.82 10.33
C PRO A 110 -7.16 7.37 9.07
N LEU A 111 -6.60 7.08 7.90
CA LEU A 111 -7.23 7.38 6.62
C LEU A 111 -7.86 6.08 6.09
N GLU A 112 -9.18 5.99 6.15
CA GLU A 112 -9.96 4.92 5.54
C GLU A 112 -10.85 5.52 4.46
N ILE A 113 -10.50 5.27 3.19
CA ILE A 113 -11.21 5.81 2.03
C ILE A 113 -11.60 4.68 1.08
N LYS A 114 -12.75 4.84 0.43
CA LYS A 114 -13.26 3.92 -0.60
C LYS A 114 -13.96 4.72 -1.69
N GLY A 115 -13.90 4.23 -2.93
CA GLY A 115 -14.51 4.87 -4.09
C GLY A 115 -13.87 6.22 -4.43
N GLU A 116 -14.59 6.99 -5.25
CA GLU A 116 -14.15 8.33 -5.66
C GLU A 116 -14.02 9.27 -4.47
N ASN A 117 -12.91 9.99 -4.43
CA ASN A 117 -12.54 10.89 -3.34
C ASN A 117 -11.58 11.96 -3.86
N PRO A 118 -11.41 13.10 -3.17
CA PRO A 118 -10.59 14.20 -3.65
C PRO A 118 -9.08 13.99 -3.45
N TYR A 119 -8.65 12.85 -2.89
CA TYR A 119 -7.24 12.58 -2.65
C TYR A 119 -6.59 12.01 -3.91
N PHE A 120 -5.31 12.37 -4.12
CA PHE A 120 -4.49 11.77 -5.16
C PHE A 120 -3.27 11.07 -4.53
N VAL A 121 -2.86 9.97 -5.13
CA VAL A 121 -1.65 9.23 -4.74
C VAL A 121 -0.54 9.55 -5.74
N ARG A 122 0.68 9.78 -5.24
CA ARG A 122 1.88 9.91 -6.09
C ARG A 122 2.88 8.82 -5.73
N LEU A 123 3.23 8.01 -6.72
CA LEU A 123 4.30 7.03 -6.61
C LEU A 123 5.50 7.54 -7.42
N LEU A 124 6.67 7.58 -6.80
CA LEU A 124 7.94 7.92 -7.46
C LEU A 124 8.90 6.74 -7.29
N GLU A 125 9.27 6.12 -8.40
CA GLU A 125 10.34 5.14 -8.46
C GLU A 125 11.65 5.80 -8.93
N VAL A 126 12.74 5.55 -8.22
CA VAL A 126 14.06 6.11 -8.53
C VAL A 126 15.07 4.99 -8.61
N THR A 127 15.66 4.80 -9.79
CA THR A 127 16.83 3.93 -9.97
C THR A 127 18.10 4.74 -9.76
N VAL A 128 19.00 4.24 -8.90
CA VAL A 128 20.23 4.95 -8.52
C VAL A 128 21.41 3.99 -8.46
N ASN A 129 22.61 4.47 -8.79
CA ASN A 129 23.83 3.71 -8.56
C ASN A 129 24.01 3.42 -7.07
N HIS A 130 24.46 2.21 -6.72
CA HIS A 130 24.66 1.78 -5.33
C HIS A 130 25.45 2.79 -4.48
N ASN A 131 26.48 3.42 -5.07
CA ASN A 131 27.33 4.40 -4.37
C ASN A 131 26.56 5.65 -3.93
N ASN A 132 25.44 5.95 -4.57
CA ASN A 132 24.61 7.13 -4.29
C ASN A 132 23.41 6.82 -3.39
N VAL A 133 23.20 5.57 -2.94
CA VAL A 133 22.07 5.19 -2.08
C VAL A 133 22.07 5.98 -0.77
N LYS A 134 23.24 6.17 -0.13
CA LYS A 134 23.34 6.97 1.10
C LYS A 134 22.95 8.43 0.88
N PHE A 135 23.36 9.00 -0.24
CA PHE A 135 23.02 10.36 -0.62
C PHE A 135 21.51 10.52 -0.83
N LEU A 136 20.87 9.58 -1.55
CA LEU A 136 19.41 9.59 -1.77
C LEU A 136 18.64 9.50 -0.45
N LYS A 137 19.07 8.62 0.48
CA LYS A 137 18.46 8.50 1.82
C LYS A 137 18.56 9.79 2.64
N ASN A 138 19.65 10.55 2.48
CA ASN A 138 19.84 11.82 3.16
C ASN A 138 18.94 12.91 2.57
N ILE A 139 18.84 13.02 1.24
CA ILE A 139 17.93 13.98 0.61
C ILE A 139 16.48 13.68 0.99
N SER A 140 16.06 12.42 0.91
CA SER A 140 14.68 12.06 1.25
C SER A 140 14.33 12.39 2.70
N LYS A 141 15.31 12.38 3.62
CA LYS A 141 15.15 12.87 5.00
C LYS A 141 14.72 14.33 5.04
N ASN A 142 15.45 15.18 4.36
CA ASN A 142 15.22 16.61 4.41
C ASN A 142 13.94 16.98 3.66
N THR A 143 13.70 16.38 2.48
CA THR A 143 12.49 16.63 1.69
C THR A 143 11.22 16.25 2.46
N VAL A 144 11.19 15.06 3.07
CA VAL A 144 10.02 14.60 3.82
C VAL A 144 9.82 15.43 5.09
N ALA A 145 10.90 15.78 5.82
CA ALA A 145 10.79 16.64 7.00
C ALA A 145 10.20 18.02 6.65
N ASN A 146 10.65 18.63 5.55
CA ASN A 146 10.15 19.92 5.08
C ASN A 146 8.67 19.85 4.66
N LEU A 147 8.27 18.79 3.93
CA LEU A 147 6.89 18.57 3.54
C LEU A 147 5.98 18.45 4.77
N VAL A 148 6.34 17.64 5.76
CA VAL A 148 5.56 17.48 7.00
C VAL A 148 5.45 18.80 7.75
N SER A 149 6.55 19.54 7.93
CA SER A 149 6.53 20.84 8.63
C SER A 149 5.67 21.90 7.94
N SER A 150 5.53 21.85 6.61
CA SER A 150 4.71 22.79 5.84
C SER A 150 3.20 22.48 5.88
N VAL A 151 2.84 21.22 6.20
CA VAL A 151 1.46 20.80 6.38
C VAL A 151 0.96 21.15 7.78
N ASP A 152 1.81 21.00 8.80
CA ASP A 152 1.48 21.32 10.19
C ASP A 152 1.39 22.84 10.46
N SER A 153 1.93 23.70 9.60
CA SER A 153 1.90 25.16 9.77
C SER A 153 0.63 25.84 9.24
N ASN A 154 -0.31 25.09 8.66
CA ASN A 154 -1.52 25.63 8.03
C ASN A 154 -2.82 25.21 8.72
N TYR A 155 -2.75 24.80 10.00
CA TYR A 155 -3.91 24.60 10.89
C TYR A 155 -3.64 25.16 12.28
#